data_AF-A0A7X2CLQ3-F1
#
_entry.id   AF-A0A7X2CLQ3-F1
#
_cell.length_a   1.000
_cell.length_b   1.000
_cell.length_c   1.000
_cell.angle_alpha   90.00
_cell.angle_beta   90.00
_cell.angle_gamma   90.00
#
_symmetry.space_group_name_H-M   'P 1'
#
loop_
_entity.id
_entity.type
_entity.pdbx_description
1 polymer ?
#
loop_
_entity_poly.entity_id
_entity_poly.type
_entity_poly.pdbx_seq_one_letter_code
_entity_poly.pdbx_strand_id
1 'polypeptide(L)'
;VTRNPLAEPGLLGINAGAALAVIIGAVAFHVVTPLAYVWFAFIGAGLAGIAVFIIGQAHSSGNNPVRLVLAGAGLSIMLTSITGIFILNAPTEVFDQFRHWASGSLERSGLEAAAVLAVAVSLGCAVALLIVSNLNILALGKDLGLALGASPRSTWLLACL
;
A
#
# COMPACT_ATOMS: atom_id res chain seq x y z
N VAL A 1 9.47 -10.13 1.22
CA VAL A 1 9.95 -9.07 2.15
C VAL A 1 10.04 -9.62 3.58
N THR A 2 8.95 -9.95 4.27
CA THR A 2 8.98 -10.34 5.71
C THR A 2 9.39 -11.79 6.00
N ARG A 3 9.58 -12.65 4.99
CA ARG A 3 9.80 -14.10 5.14
C ARG A 3 8.72 -14.81 5.98
N ASN A 4 7.53 -14.22 6.07
CA ASN A 4 6.42 -14.74 6.87
C ASN A 4 5.24 -15.07 5.93
N PRO A 5 4.75 -16.33 5.91
CA PRO A 5 3.59 -16.72 5.11
C PRO A 5 2.27 -16.02 5.50
N LEU A 6 2.21 -15.37 6.67
CA LEU A 6 1.07 -14.54 7.12
C LEU A 6 1.20 -13.05 6.73
N ALA A 7 2.26 -12.68 5.99
CA ALA A 7 2.46 -11.28 5.66
C ALA A 7 1.57 -10.85 4.51
N GLU A 8 0.49 -10.15 4.86
CA GLU A 8 -0.37 -9.45 3.92
C GLU A 8 0.07 -7.99 3.73
N PRO A 9 -0.17 -7.38 2.55
CA PRO A 9 0.14 -5.97 2.28
C PRO A 9 -0.49 -4.99 3.28
N GLY A 10 -1.62 -5.38 3.89
CA GLY A 10 -2.30 -4.61 4.93
C GLY A 10 -1.42 -4.28 6.14
N LEU A 11 -0.40 -5.10 6.42
CA LEU A 11 0.54 -4.87 7.52
C LEU A 11 1.47 -3.67 7.32
N LEU A 12 1.56 -3.13 6.10
CA LEU A 12 2.41 -1.98 5.77
C LEU A 12 1.63 -0.67 5.71
N GLY A 13 0.40 -0.60 6.24
CA GLY A 13 -0.39 0.63 6.26
C GLY A 13 -0.87 1.13 4.90
N ILE A 14 -0.66 0.36 3.84
CA ILE A 14 -1.07 0.68 2.47
C ILE A 14 -2.60 0.86 2.40
N ASN A 15 -3.36 -0.08 2.97
CA ASN A 15 -4.81 -0.01 3.02
C ASN A 15 -5.30 1.21 3.82
N ALA A 16 -4.67 1.48 4.96
CA ALA A 16 -5.03 2.63 5.80
C ALA A 16 -4.71 3.97 5.10
N GLY A 17 -3.60 4.05 4.36
CA GLY A 17 -3.23 5.20 3.55
C GLY A 17 -4.19 5.43 2.38
N ALA A 18 -4.56 4.37 1.67
CA ALA A 18 -5.56 4.43 0.61
C ALA A 18 -6.91 4.93 1.15
N ALA A 19 -7.38 4.35 2.25
CA ALA A 19 -8.63 4.76 2.88
C ALA A 19 -8.62 6.24 3.32
N LEU A 20 -7.53 6.69 3.94
CA LEU A 20 -7.39 8.09 4.34
C LEU A 20 -7.42 9.05 3.13
N ALA A 21 -6.69 8.74 2.08
CA ALA A 21 -6.65 9.57 0.88
C ALA A 21 -8.01 9.64 0.18
N VAL A 22 -8.74 8.52 0.12
CA VAL A 22 -10.09 8.47 -0.45
C VAL A 22 -11.07 9.32 0.36
N ILE A 23 -11.09 9.21 1.69
CA ILE A 23 -12.01 10.04 2.50
C ILE A 23 -11.66 11.53 2.42
N ILE A 24 -10.36 11.88 2.40
CA ILE A 24 -9.93 13.28 2.18
C ILE A 24 -10.38 13.76 0.80
N GLY A 25 -10.22 12.93 -0.24
CA GLY A 25 -10.71 13.20 -1.59
C GLY A 25 -12.22 13.49 -1.62
N ALA A 26 -12.99 12.66 -0.92
CA ALA A 26 -14.44 12.76 -0.87
C ALA A 26 -14.92 13.98 -0.07
N VAL A 27 -14.28 14.29 1.07
CA VAL A 27 -14.68 15.40 1.94
C VAL A 27 -14.18 16.76 1.43
N ALA A 28 -12.90 16.86 1.02
CA ALA A 28 -12.29 18.14 0.66
C ALA A 28 -12.56 18.56 -0.79
N PHE A 29 -12.67 17.61 -1.71
CA PHE A 29 -12.85 17.89 -3.14
C PHE A 29 -14.25 17.54 -3.65
N HIS A 30 -15.15 17.05 -2.78
CA HIS A 30 -16.49 16.58 -3.13
C HIS A 30 -16.51 15.54 -4.26
N VAL A 31 -15.42 14.78 -4.40
CA VAL A 31 -15.29 13.81 -5.48
C VAL A 31 -15.92 12.49 -5.04
N VAL A 32 -16.88 12.02 -5.82
CA VAL A 32 -17.73 10.85 -5.51
C VAL A 32 -17.66 9.78 -6.61
N THR A 33 -16.70 9.88 -7.52
CA THR A 33 -16.59 8.97 -8.66
C THR A 33 -15.64 7.79 -8.37
N PRO A 34 -15.96 6.57 -8.83
CA PRO A 34 -15.10 5.40 -8.66
C PRO A 34 -13.68 5.61 -9.22
N LEU A 35 -13.57 6.27 -10.37
CA LEU A 35 -12.28 6.53 -11.02
C LEU A 35 -11.38 7.43 -10.16
N ALA A 36 -11.93 8.45 -9.53
CA ALA A 36 -11.15 9.32 -8.67
C ALA A 36 -10.74 8.60 -7.38
N TYR A 37 -11.62 7.77 -6.80
CA TYR A 37 -11.26 6.95 -5.64
C TYR A 37 -10.07 6.05 -5.93
N VAL A 38 -9.97 5.50 -7.14
CA VAL A 38 -8.80 4.71 -7.58
C VAL A 38 -7.51 5.55 -7.51
N TRP A 39 -7.50 6.77 -8.06
CA TRP A 39 -6.32 7.63 -8.02
C TRP A 39 -5.94 8.08 -6.62
N PHE A 40 -6.91 8.51 -5.81
CA PHE A 40 -6.66 8.86 -4.41
C PHE A 40 -6.13 7.66 -3.62
N ALA A 41 -6.72 6.46 -3.84
CA ALA A 41 -6.26 5.23 -3.21
C ALA A 41 -4.80 4.91 -3.58
N PHE A 42 -4.42 5.00 -4.86
CA PHE A 42 -3.05 4.78 -5.31
C PHE A 42 -2.06 5.76 -4.67
N ILE A 43 -2.39 7.05 -4.64
CA ILE A 43 -1.53 8.07 -4.04
C ILE A 43 -1.40 7.82 -2.53
N GLY A 44 -2.50 7.57 -1.83
CA GLY A 44 -2.50 7.29 -0.40
C GLY A 44 -1.73 6.02 -0.03
N ALA A 45 -1.92 4.95 -0.81
CA ALA A 45 -1.20 3.70 -0.70
C ALA A 45 0.31 3.89 -0.85
N GLY A 46 0.73 4.58 -1.91
CA GLY A 46 2.15 4.85 -2.19
C GLY A 46 2.80 5.72 -1.10
N LEU A 47 2.13 6.78 -0.67
CA LEU A 47 2.63 7.66 0.39
C LEU A 47 2.77 6.91 1.72
N ALA A 48 1.79 6.08 2.09
CA ALA A 48 1.88 5.26 3.29
C ALA A 48 3.03 4.24 3.20
N GLY A 49 3.20 3.56 2.05
CA GLY A 49 4.31 2.66 1.81
C GLY A 49 5.67 3.34 1.95
N ILE A 50 5.84 4.52 1.37
CA ILE A 50 7.06 5.34 1.51
C ILE A 50 7.28 5.74 2.98
N ALA A 51 6.24 6.19 3.67
CA ALA A 51 6.33 6.56 5.08
C ALA A 51 6.78 5.37 5.95
N VAL A 52 6.22 4.18 5.76
CA VAL A 52 6.64 2.96 6.47
C VAL A 52 8.08 2.60 6.12
N PHE A 53 8.48 2.72 4.86
CA PHE A 53 9.86 2.43 4.45
C PHE A 53 10.87 3.36 5.15
N ILE A 54 10.54 4.65 5.27
CA ILE A 54 11.36 5.66 5.97
C ILE A 54 11.37 5.40 7.48
N ILE A 55 10.19 5.30 8.11
CA ILE A 55 10.05 5.12 9.57
C ILE A 55 10.65 3.78 10.03
N GLY A 56 10.43 2.72 9.26
CA GLY A 56 10.98 1.38 9.49
C GLY A 56 12.48 1.29 9.26
N GLN A 57 13.13 2.36 8.77
CA GLN A 57 14.56 2.44 8.47
C GLN A 57 15.05 1.28 7.59
N ALA A 58 14.24 0.86 6.61
CA ALA A 58 14.58 -0.23 5.70
C ALA A 58 15.86 0.05 4.88
N HIS A 59 16.30 1.31 4.83
CA HIS A 59 17.52 1.74 4.14
C HIS A 59 18.82 1.57 4.96
N SER A 60 18.73 1.41 6.28
CA SER A 60 19.89 1.30 7.18
C SER A 60 20.46 -0.12 7.23
N SER A 61 21.77 -0.23 7.45
CA SER A 61 22.59 -1.46 7.29
C SER A 61 22.15 -2.67 8.15
N GLY A 62 21.25 -2.48 9.10
CA GLY A 62 20.62 -3.51 9.93
C GLY A 62 19.12 -3.69 9.64
N ASN A 63 18.78 -4.13 8.42
CA ASN A 63 17.41 -4.44 7.99
C ASN A 63 16.74 -5.44 8.94
N ASN A 64 16.00 -4.93 9.94
CA ASN A 64 15.23 -5.74 10.87
C ASN A 64 13.76 -5.73 10.41
N PRO A 65 13.27 -6.83 9.82
CA PRO A 65 11.90 -6.92 9.31
C PRO A 65 10.86 -6.62 10.38
N VAL A 66 11.15 -6.90 11.65
CA VAL A 66 10.25 -6.63 12.78
C VAL A 66 10.02 -5.13 12.94
N ARG A 67 11.03 -4.29 12.74
CA ARG A 67 10.88 -2.82 12.83
C ARG A 67 9.96 -2.28 11.73
N LEU A 68 10.08 -2.82 10.52
CA LEU A 68 9.24 -2.43 9.39
C LEU A 68 7.77 -2.79 9.64
N VAL A 69 7.52 -3.98 10.19
CA VAL A 69 6.17 -4.44 10.56
C VAL A 69 5.59 -3.57 11.70
N LEU A 70 6.37 -3.27 12.73
CA LEU A 70 5.92 -2.40 13.83
C LEU A 70 5.64 -0.96 13.37
N ALA A 71 6.48 -0.43 12.48
CA ALA A 71 6.26 0.88 11.87
C ALA A 71 4.96 0.90 11.03
N GLY A 72 4.73 -0.15 10.23
CA GLY A 72 3.50 -0.32 9.46
C GLY A 72 2.27 -0.42 10.33
N ALA A 73 2.31 -1.22 11.40
CA ALA A 73 1.21 -1.36 12.34
C ALA A 73 0.89 -0.03 13.05
N GLY A 74 1.89 0.68 13.55
CA GLY A 74 1.70 1.98 14.21
C GLY A 74 1.14 3.04 13.25
N LEU A 75 1.67 3.12 12.02
CA LEU A 75 1.16 4.04 11.02
C LEU A 75 -0.27 3.69 10.61
N SER A 76 -0.59 2.40 10.47
CA SER A 76 -1.95 1.94 10.13
C SER A 76 -2.97 2.45 11.15
N ILE A 77 -2.69 2.26 12.44
CA ILE A 77 -3.57 2.73 13.52
C ILE A 77 -3.75 4.25 13.43
N MET A 78 -2.65 5.00 13.28
CA MET A 78 -2.71 6.46 13.15
C MET A 78 -3.58 6.91 11.97
N LEU A 79 -3.35 6.34 10.77
CA LEU A 79 -4.09 6.69 9.56
C LEU A 79 -5.57 6.30 9.67
N THR A 80 -5.88 5.14 10.25
CA THR A 80 -7.26 4.71 10.51
C THR A 80 -7.96 5.63 11.52
N SER A 81 -7.28 6.05 12.59
CA SER A 81 -7.84 7.02 13.54
C SER A 81 -8.17 8.36 12.86
N ILE A 82 -7.27 8.88 12.02
CA ILE A 82 -7.52 10.11 11.26
C ILE A 82 -8.68 9.91 10.29
N THR A 83 -8.74 8.78 9.59
CA THR A 83 -9.85 8.42 8.69
C THR A 83 -11.18 8.46 9.44
N GLY A 84 -11.22 7.92 10.68
CA GLY A 84 -12.39 7.98 11.56
C GLY A 84 -12.82 9.40 11.91
N ILE A 85 -11.88 10.32 12.16
CA ILE A 85 -12.19 11.73 12.41
C ILE A 85 -12.88 12.35 11.18
N PHE A 86 -12.37 12.11 9.98
CA PHE A 86 -13.00 12.62 8.74
C PHE A 86 -14.40 12.04 8.55
N ILE A 87 -14.56 10.74 8.76
CA ILE A 87 -15.86 10.06 8.67
C ILE A 87 -16.88 10.68 9.62
N LEU A 88 -16.51 10.92 10.88
CA LEU A 88 -17.42 11.47 11.90
C LEU A 88 -17.86 12.91 11.60
N ASN A 89 -17.06 13.66 10.83
CA ASN A 89 -17.36 15.04 10.45
C ASN A 89 -17.92 15.16 9.02
N ALA A 90 -18.02 14.04 8.28
CA ALA A 90 -18.48 14.04 6.90
C ALA A 90 -20.01 14.10 6.81
N PRO A 91 -20.57 14.66 5.72
CA PRO A 91 -21.99 14.54 5.40
C PRO A 91 -22.42 13.07 5.26
N THR A 92 -23.70 12.80 5.54
CA THR A 92 -24.29 11.45 5.47
C THR A 92 -24.07 10.78 4.12
N GLU A 93 -24.15 11.54 3.02
CA GLU A 93 -23.97 11.02 1.67
C GLU A 93 -22.53 10.55 1.42
N VAL A 94 -21.55 11.31 1.92
CA VAL A 94 -20.12 10.96 1.80
C VAL A 94 -19.81 9.73 2.64
N PHE A 95 -20.35 9.67 3.86
CA PHE A 95 -20.21 8.51 4.73
C PHE A 95 -20.76 7.24 4.09
N ASP A 96 -21.99 7.28 3.56
CA ASP A 96 -22.61 6.11 2.94
C ASP A 96 -21.84 5.62 1.71
N GLN A 97 -21.34 6.54 0.90
CA GLN A 97 -20.53 6.18 -0.26
C GLN A 97 -19.18 5.56 0.14
N PHE A 98 -18.48 6.19 1.10
CA PHE A 98 -17.24 5.65 1.62
C PHE A 98 -17.44 4.26 2.23
N ARG A 99 -18.53 4.04 2.96
CA ARG A 99 -18.90 2.73 3.54
C ARG A 99 -19.08 1.66 2.47
N HIS A 100 -19.79 1.95 1.38
CA HIS A 100 -19.97 0.99 0.28
C HIS A 100 -18.65 0.68 -0.45
N TRP A 101 -17.79 1.68 -0.61
CA TRP A 101 -16.45 1.48 -1.16
C TRP A 101 -15.58 0.62 -0.23
N ALA A 102 -15.59 0.93 1.07
CA ALA A 102 -14.80 0.23 2.09
C ALA A 102 -15.24 -1.23 2.29
N SER A 103 -16.51 -1.57 2.03
CA SER A 103 -16.98 -2.96 2.03
C SER A 103 -16.56 -3.77 0.79
N GLY A 104 -15.89 -3.13 -0.19
CA GLY A 104 -15.44 -3.79 -1.42
C GLY A 104 -16.56 -4.05 -2.43
N SER A 105 -17.58 -3.18 -2.51
CA SER A 105 -18.67 -3.34 -3.48
C SER A 105 -18.21 -3.05 -4.91
N LEU A 106 -18.60 -3.93 -5.85
CA LEU A 106 -18.42 -3.76 -7.30
C LEU A 106 -19.66 -3.17 -7.99
N GLU A 107 -20.75 -2.95 -7.27
CA GLU A 107 -22.05 -2.55 -7.84
C GLU A 107 -22.00 -1.21 -8.60
N ARG A 108 -21.05 -0.34 -8.23
CA ARG A 108 -20.86 0.98 -8.84
C ARG A 108 -19.56 1.08 -9.65
N SER A 109 -18.89 -0.03 -9.94
CA SER A 109 -17.62 -0.02 -10.67
C SER A 109 -17.84 0.16 -12.17
N GLY A 110 -17.40 1.30 -12.71
CA GLY A 110 -17.39 1.55 -14.16
C GLY A 110 -16.26 0.80 -14.89
N LEU A 111 -16.46 0.50 -16.19
CA LEU A 111 -15.46 -0.17 -17.04
C LEU A 111 -14.15 0.62 -17.15
N GLU A 112 -14.21 1.95 -17.06
CA GLU A 112 -13.03 2.82 -17.07
C GLU A 112 -12.12 2.58 -15.85
N ALA A 113 -12.70 2.52 -14.64
CA ALA A 113 -11.96 2.22 -13.42
C ALA A 113 -11.37 0.80 -13.47
N ALA A 114 -12.12 -0.16 -14.02
CA ALA A 114 -11.63 -1.52 -14.22
C ALA A 114 -10.43 -1.57 -15.18
N ALA A 115 -10.45 -0.82 -16.28
CA ALA A 115 -9.33 -0.74 -17.22
C ALA A 115 -8.07 -0.16 -16.57
N VAL A 116 -8.19 0.92 -15.79
CA VAL A 116 -7.07 1.51 -15.04
C VAL A 116 -6.49 0.51 -14.03
N LEU A 117 -7.36 -0.17 -13.27
CA LEU A 117 -6.93 -1.21 -12.32
C LEU A 117 -6.25 -2.39 -13.03
N ALA A 118 -6.75 -2.83 -14.19
CA ALA A 118 -6.13 -3.90 -14.96
C ALA A 118 -4.71 -3.54 -15.43
N VAL A 119 -4.50 -2.31 -15.90
CA VAL A 119 -3.17 -1.82 -16.27
C VAL A 119 -2.26 -1.74 -15.05
N ALA A 120 -2.72 -1.19 -13.93
CA ALA A 120 -1.93 -1.11 -12.71
C ALA A 120 -1.52 -2.49 -12.17
N VAL A 121 -2.47 -3.44 -12.12
CA VAL A 121 -2.21 -4.82 -11.69
C VAL A 121 -1.24 -5.53 -12.62
N SER A 122 -1.40 -5.38 -13.94
CA SER A 122 -0.48 -6.01 -14.91
C SER A 122 0.95 -5.45 -14.81
N LEU A 123 1.12 -4.14 -14.61
CA LEU A 123 2.42 -3.53 -14.33
C LEU A 123 3.03 -4.05 -13.03
N GLY A 124 2.24 -4.10 -11.95
CA GLY A 124 2.68 -4.66 -10.66
C GLY A 124 3.11 -6.13 -10.77
N CYS A 125 2.33 -6.95 -11.49
CA CYS A 125 2.70 -8.34 -11.77
C CYS A 125 3.99 -8.45 -12.59
N ALA A 126 4.17 -7.61 -13.61
CA ALA A 126 5.39 -7.61 -14.41
C ALA A 126 6.62 -7.26 -13.55
N VAL A 127 6.52 -6.24 -12.70
CA VAL A 127 7.59 -5.89 -11.74
C VAL A 127 7.86 -7.05 -10.77
N ALA A 128 6.81 -7.66 -10.23
CA ALA A 128 6.93 -8.81 -9.32
C ALA A 128 7.67 -9.99 -9.96
N LEU A 129 7.37 -10.31 -11.23
CA LEU A 129 8.05 -11.37 -11.98
C LEU A 129 9.52 -11.04 -12.24
N LEU A 130 9.85 -9.76 -12.49
CA LEU A 130 11.24 -9.33 -12.69
C LEU A 130 12.09 -9.44 -11.42
N ILE A 131 11.50 -9.19 -10.24
CA ILE A 131 12.23 -9.25 -8.97
C ILE A 131 12.26 -10.63 -8.32
N VAL A 132 11.47 -11.60 -8.81
CA VAL A 132 11.30 -12.92 -8.18
C VAL A 132 12.62 -13.69 -8.02
N SER A 133 13.50 -13.62 -9.03
CA SER A 133 14.82 -14.28 -9.00
C SER A 133 15.70 -13.69 -7.89
N ASN A 134 15.73 -12.36 -7.77
CA ASN A 134 16.47 -11.67 -6.72
C ASN A 134 15.90 -11.97 -5.32
N LEU A 135 14.57 -12.08 -5.19
CA LEU A 135 13.92 -12.46 -3.94
C LEU A 135 14.28 -13.89 -3.51
N ASN A 136 14.35 -14.84 -4.45
CA ASN A 136 14.77 -16.22 -4.20
C ASN A 136 16.23 -16.28 -3.73
N ILE A 137 17.12 -15.53 -4.37
CA ILE A 137 18.53 -15.42 -3.98
C ILE A 137 18.66 -14.84 -2.56
N LEU A 138 17.90 -13.79 -2.24
CA LEU A 138 17.88 -13.18 -0.91
C LEU A 138 17.24 -14.08 0.16
N ALA A 139 16.45 -15.09 -0.23
CA ALA A 139 15.90 -16.07 0.70
C ALA A 139 16.97 -17.01 1.26
N LEU A 140 18.01 -17.34 0.47
CA LEU A 140 19.13 -18.19 0.89
C LEU A 140 20.05 -17.55 1.93
N GLY A 141 20.08 -16.21 2.01
CA GLY A 141 20.90 -15.48 2.96
C GLY A 141 21.36 -14.14 2.38
N LYS A 142 21.50 -13.12 3.24
CA LYS A 142 21.92 -11.78 2.80
C LYS A 142 23.34 -11.80 2.24
N ASP A 143 24.24 -12.53 2.88
CA ASP A 143 25.65 -12.57 2.50
C ASP A 143 25.87 -13.35 1.19
N LEU A 144 25.14 -14.46 1.00
CA LEU A 144 25.14 -15.21 -0.25
C LEU A 144 24.54 -14.41 -1.41
N GLY A 145 23.46 -13.66 -1.15
CA GLY A 145 22.84 -12.82 -2.16
C GLY A 145 23.73 -11.67 -2.62
N LEU A 146 24.48 -11.04 -1.70
CA LEU A 146 25.48 -10.03 -2.05
C LEU A 146 26.63 -10.62 -2.87
N ALA A 147 27.09 -11.84 -2.53
CA ALA A 147 28.14 -12.53 -3.29
C ALA A 147 27.71 -12.92 -4.71
N LEU A 148 26.41 -13.17 -4.93
CA LEU A 148 25.81 -13.48 -6.23
C LEU A 148 25.40 -12.24 -7.04
N GLY A 149 25.71 -11.03 -6.55
CA GLY A 149 25.45 -9.77 -7.25
C GLY A 149 24.03 -9.22 -7.10
N ALA A 150 23.19 -9.80 -6.22
CA ALA A 150 21.88 -9.23 -5.93
C ALA A 150 22.05 -7.91 -5.17
N SER A 151 21.34 -6.87 -5.59
CA SER A 151 21.33 -5.56 -4.91
C SER A 151 20.13 -5.48 -3.97
N PRO A 152 20.26 -5.77 -2.66
CA PRO A 152 19.11 -5.90 -1.78
C PRO A 152 18.29 -4.62 -1.77
N ARG A 153 18.94 -3.45 -1.68
CA ARG A 153 18.27 -2.14 -1.61
C ARG A 153 17.28 -1.91 -2.75
N SER A 154 17.67 -2.18 -3.99
CA SER A 154 16.78 -2.02 -5.16
C SER A 154 15.64 -3.04 -5.14
N THR A 155 15.94 -4.29 -4.78
CA THR A 155 14.91 -5.34 -4.67
C THR A 155 13.88 -5.05 -3.58
N TRP A 156 14.29 -4.52 -2.42
CA TRP A 156 13.37 -4.14 -1.35
C TRP A 156 12.54 -2.91 -1.70
N LEU A 157 13.12 -1.92 -2.40
CA LEU A 157 12.37 -0.76 -2.88
C LEU A 157 11.32 -1.16 -3.92
N LEU A 158 11.69 -1.96 -4.90
CA LEU A 158 10.77 -2.47 -5.93
C LEU A 158 9.73 -3.43 -5.37
N ALA A 159 10.01 -4.12 -4.27
CA ALA A 159 9.05 -4.99 -3.60
C ALA A 159 8.06 -4.23 -2.69
N CYS A 160 8.35 -2.98 -2.34
CA CYS A 160 7.46 -2.11 -1.57
C CYS A 160 6.59 -1.21 -2.46
N LEU A 161 6.95 -1.07 -3.74
CA LEU A 161 6.20 -0.38 -4.79
C LEU A 161 5.22 -1.34 -5.45
#